data_AF-A0A6I7XCB4-F1
#
_entry.id   AF-A0A6I7XCB4-F1
#
_cell.length_a   1.000
_cell.length_b   1.000
_cell.length_c   1.000
_cell.angle_alpha   90.00
_cell.angle_beta   90.00
_cell.angle_gamma   90.00
#
_symmetry.space_group_name_H-M   'P 1'
#
loop_
_entity.id
_entity.type
_entity.pdbx_description
1 polymer ?
#
loop_
_entity_poly.entity_id
_entity_poly.type
_entity_poly.pdbx_seq_one_letter_code
_entity_poly.pdbx_strand_id
1 'polypeptide(L)' 'MKKLFAGLGLMLIATASFAKPYVCKGYIDGAQAGEAITVNASKTPVAEDKAYQRMLKAGTKVDYVQCK' A
#
# COMPACT_ATOMS: atom_id res chain seq x y z
N MET A 1 27.40 -37.61 26.20
CA MET A 1 26.91 -37.33 24.83
C MET A 1 26.55 -35.84 24.76
N LYS A 2 27.23 -35.10 23.88
CA LYS A 2 27.23 -33.61 23.86
C LYS A 2 25.92 -33.13 23.24
N LYS A 3 25.21 -32.25 23.95
CA LYS A 3 23.85 -31.80 23.66
C LYS A 3 23.81 -31.04 22.33
N LEU A 4 23.03 -31.55 21.38
CA LEU A 4 22.67 -30.87 20.14
C LEU A 4 21.66 -29.77 20.46
N PHE A 5 22.13 -28.54 20.60
CA PHE A 5 21.29 -27.36 20.42
C PHE A 5 22.03 -26.41 19.50
N ALA A 6 22.30 -26.89 18.28
CA ALA A 6 22.68 -26.02 17.18
C ALA A 6 21.53 -25.06 16.95
N GLY A 7 21.84 -23.79 17.18
CA GLY A 7 20.87 -22.71 17.33
C GLY A 7 19.86 -22.67 16.21
N LEU A 8 18.62 -22.47 16.63
CA LEU A 8 17.49 -22.01 15.84
C LEU A 8 17.97 -20.86 14.94
N GLY A 9 18.37 -21.22 13.71
CA GLY A 9 18.74 -20.27 12.67
C GLY A 9 17.52 -19.44 12.37
N LEU A 10 17.54 -18.22 12.90
CA LEU A 10 16.52 -17.19 12.76
C LEU A 10 16.22 -16.99 11.26
N MET A 11 15.19 -17.66 10.73
CA MET A 11 14.62 -17.33 9.42
C MET A 11 13.85 -16.01 9.57
N LEU A 12 14.59 -14.92 9.76
CA LEU A 12 14.10 -13.58 9.44
C LEU A 12 14.21 -13.45 7.92
N ILE A 13 13.28 -14.08 7.21
CA ILE A 13 12.95 -13.63 5.86
C ILE A 13 12.31 -12.27 6.09
N ALA A 14 13.15 -11.23 6.17
CA ALA A 14 12.72 -9.87 6.05
C ALA A 14 12.02 -9.79 4.69
N THR A 15 10.70 -9.89 4.70
CA THR A 15 9.86 -9.48 3.59
C THR A 15 10.04 -7.98 3.50
N ALA A 16 11.18 -7.55 2.93
CA ALA A 16 11.42 -6.19 2.54
C ALA A 16 10.24 -5.84 1.65
N SER A 17 9.26 -5.17 2.24
CA SER A 17 8.13 -4.63 1.52
C SER A 17 8.74 -3.60 0.60
N PHE A 18 9.04 -4.01 -0.64
CA PHE A 18 9.40 -3.12 -1.73
C PHE A 18 8.17 -2.26 -2.01
N ALA A 19 7.95 -1.26 -1.14
CA ALA A 19 6.90 -0.29 -1.29
C ALA A 19 7.32 0.60 -2.45
N LYS A 20 6.69 0.39 -3.61
CA LYS A 20 6.90 1.19 -4.80
C LYS A 20 5.94 2.39 -4.78
N PRO A 21 6.31 3.52 -5.39
CA PRO A 21 5.40 4.63 -5.56
C PRO A 21 4.32 4.27 -6.58
N TYR A 22 3.09 4.65 -6.29
CA TYR A 22 1.93 4.55 -7.18
C TYR A 22 1.28 5.93 -7.28
N VAL A 23 0.88 6.33 -8.48
CA VAL A 23 0.12 7.56 -8.71
C VAL A 23 -1.35 7.21 -8.79
N CYS A 24 -2.13 7.74 -7.85
CA CYS A 24 -3.51 7.38 -7.63
C CYS A 24 -4.45 8.56 -7.88
N LYS A 25 -5.55 8.30 -8.59
CA LYS A 25 -6.60 9.26 -8.91
C LYS A 25 -7.92 8.81 -8.31
N GLY A 26 -8.62 9.72 -7.64
CA GLY A 26 -9.97 9.49 -7.14
C GLY A 26 -11.01 9.84 -8.19
N TYR A 27 -12.15 9.16 -8.17
CA TYR A 27 -13.25 9.40 -9.09
C TYR A 27 -14.59 9.50 -8.36
N ILE A 28 -15.45 10.41 -8.81
CA ILE A 28 -16.85 10.56 -8.39
C ILE A 28 -17.69 10.53 -9.67
N ASP A 29 -18.68 9.63 -9.74
CA ASP A 29 -19.55 9.44 -10.92
C ASP A 29 -18.75 9.23 -12.24
N GLY A 30 -17.59 8.58 -12.13
CA GLY A 30 -16.68 8.33 -13.26
C GLY A 30 -15.81 9.52 -13.69
N ALA A 31 -15.96 10.69 -13.07
CA ALA A 31 -15.11 11.86 -13.31
C ALA A 31 -13.98 11.95 -12.27
N GLN A 32 -12.78 12.38 -12.70
CA GLN A 32 -11.65 12.52 -11.79
C GLN A 32 -11.96 13.61 -10.74
N ALA A 33 -11.87 13.24 -9.46
CA ALA A 33 -12.06 14.13 -8.33
C ALA A 33 -10.70 14.58 -7.79
N GLY A 34 -10.39 15.87 -8.01
CA GLY A 34 -9.19 16.50 -7.50
C GLY A 34 -7.88 16.07 -8.16
N GLU A 35 -6.77 16.36 -7.49
CA GLU A 35 -5.43 16.05 -7.94
C GLU A 35 -5.03 14.60 -7.67
N ALA A 36 -4.11 14.08 -8.47
CA ALA A 36 -3.53 12.77 -8.22
C ALA A 36 -2.62 12.81 -6.99
N ILE A 37 -2.64 11.74 -6.20
CA ILE A 37 -1.78 11.59 -5.02
C ILE A 37 -0.81 10.43 -5.21
N THR A 38 0.39 10.56 -4.65
CA THR A 38 1.39 9.49 -4.66
C THR A 38 1.39 8.74 -3.34
N VAL A 39 1.30 7.42 -3.40
CA VAL A 39 1.35 6.54 -2.22
C VAL A 39 2.35 5.41 -2.43
N ASN A 40 3.04 5.01 -1.36
CA ASN A 40 3.94 3.86 -1.40
C ASN A 40 3.22 2.59 -0.92
N ALA A 41 3.23 1.56 -1.76
CA ALA A 41 2.55 0.29 -1.49
C ALA A 41 3.27 -0.90 -2.12
N SER A 42 2.97 -2.11 -1.62
CA SER A 42 3.54 -3.35 -2.14
C SER A 42 2.89 -3.83 -3.45
N LYS A 43 1.65 -3.41 -3.71
CA LYS A 43 0.85 -3.77 -4.90
C LYS A 43 -0.28 -2.77 -5.12
N THR A 44 -0.81 -2.68 -6.35
CA THR A 44 -1.86 -1.73 -6.74
C THR A 44 -3.09 -1.73 -5.81
N PRO A 45 -3.69 -2.87 -5.42
CA PRO A 45 -4.87 -2.83 -4.55
C PRO A 45 -4.58 -2.23 -3.16
N VAL A 46 -3.35 -2.39 -2.65
CA VAL A 46 -2.92 -1.79 -1.39
C VAL A 46 -2.65 -0.29 -1.56
N ALA A 47 -2.21 0.14 -2.75
CA ALA A 47 -2.07 1.55 -3.08
C ALA A 47 -3.44 2.23 -3.12
N GLU A 48 -4.42 1.63 -3.80
CA GLU A 48 -5.78 2.15 -3.96
C GLU A 48 -6.48 2.32 -2.62
N ASP A 49 -6.43 1.31 -1.75
CA ASP A 49 -6.99 1.40 -0.39
C ASP A 49 -6.34 2.53 0.43
N LYS A 50 -5.00 2.60 0.44
CA LYS A 50 -4.28 3.67 1.14
C LYS A 50 -4.63 5.05 0.60
N ALA A 51 -4.72 5.19 -0.72
CA ALA A 51 -5.05 6.44 -1.38
C ALA A 51 -6.49 6.87 -1.08
N TYR A 52 -7.44 5.93 -1.14
CA TYR A 52 -8.84 6.16 -0.75
C TYR A 52 -8.94 6.68 0.69
N GLN A 53 -8.27 6.02 1.64
CA GLN A 53 -8.27 6.45 3.04
C GLN A 53 -7.65 7.84 3.24
N ARG A 54 -6.63 8.21 2.46
CA ARG A 54 -6.03 9.56 2.50
C ARG A 54 -7.00 10.62 1.97
N MET A 55 -7.67 10.35 0.85
CA MET A 55 -8.67 11.26 0.28
C MET A 55 -9.85 11.46 1.24
N LEU A 56 -10.35 10.37 1.84
CA LEU A 56 -11.40 10.43 2.84
C LEU A 56 -11.01 11.29 4.04
N LYS A 57 -9.79 11.13 4.56
CA LYS A 57 -9.25 11.96 5.66
C LYS A 57 -9.06 13.42 5.28
N ALA A 58 -8.80 13.70 4.01
CA ALA A 58 -8.72 15.06 3.47
C ALA A 58 -10.12 15.66 3.20
N GLY A 59 -11.20 14.94 3.48
CA GLY A 59 -12.58 15.40 3.27
C GLY A 59 -13.11 15.19 1.85
N THR A 60 -12.36 14.50 0.98
CA THR A 60 -12.81 14.15 -0.37
C THR A 60 -13.33 12.72 -0.38
N LYS A 61 -14.66 12.57 -0.40
CA LYS A 61 -15.31 11.27 -0.53
C LYS A 61 -15.42 10.92 -2.01
N VAL A 62 -14.63 9.94 -2.44
CA VAL A 62 -14.61 9.41 -3.82
C VAL A 62 -15.33 8.07 -3.86
N ASP A 63 -15.79 7.65 -5.04
CA ASP A 63 -16.45 6.34 -5.21
C ASP A 63 -15.41 5.22 -5.33
N TYR A 64 -14.35 5.48 -6.09
CA TYR A 64 -13.22 4.57 -6.25
C TYR A 64 -11.93 5.34 -6.50
N VAL A 65 -10.81 4.64 -6.29
CA VAL A 65 -9.47 5.12 -6.62
C VAL A 65 -8.86 4.16 -7.63
N GLN A 66 -8.17 4.72 -8.62
CA GLN A 66 -7.40 3.95 -9.59
C GLN A 66 -5.94 4.39 -9.54
N CYS A 67 -5.03 3.44 -9.35
CA CYS A 67 -3.59 3.70 -9.28
C CYS A 67 -2.83 3.12 -10.48
N LYS A 68 -1.76 3.82 -10.88
CA LYS A 68 -0.76 3.36 -11.89
C LYS A 68 0.63 3.31 -11.28
#